data_AF-A0AAE6NQ62-F1
#
_entry.id   AF-A0AAE6NQ62-F1
#
_cell.length_a   1.000
_cell.length_b   1.000
_cell.length_c   1.000
_cell.angle_alpha   90.00
_cell.angle_beta   90.00
_cell.angle_gamma   90.00
#
_symmetry.space_group_name_H-M   'P 1'
#
loop_
_entity.id
_entity.type
_entity.pdbx_description
1 polymer ?
#
loop_
_entity_poly.entity_id
_entity_poly.type
_entity_poly.pdbx_seq_one_letter_code
_entity_poly.pdbx_strand_id
1 'polypeptide(L)'
;MGDIWTLLLGGRDIRGGKNETPAKLMTVFREEDKYQHLEWARRIDEANARGEAAWDELDDFEGFDHRELFGYRTTVETIMTRLKLMGFDPDRCSQEMIKDLEGVNEDDMEDGLLVLSSRPTRDGKQEICHRISAAEVLATGIAAYLKRAEAFGNWKVGDDHPELAELEEICVSQLDFFFDDLAVDPRLFLALILSSQAPEEVLQLDLSDLLIAGYFESSEAVSTEALQQLRDEMASSGPVIVITEGKYDSRVLGRALRIVRPDIAGYFAFWNLEETKAAGGTDRVVANLRSFAAAGVMNRVIALVDNDAAGLAALKSLANPALPKNYIARNLPDLDYARAYPTHGPSGPSQDDVNGRACSVEFYFGLDCLIGPDGNPVPIQWTSLNRSVNTWQGELQNKRYVEERIDALLDAAEAGQVPLDERWDPLREIAQILIDAAQSR
;
A
#
# COMPACT_ATOMS: atom_id res chain seq x y z
N MET A 1 -3.06 7.44 34.91
CA MET A 1 -3.98 6.74 33.99
C MET A 1 -3.49 7.00 32.58
N GLY A 2 -3.87 6.19 31.60
CA GLY A 2 -3.58 6.53 30.20
C GLY A 2 -4.86 6.42 29.40
N ASP A 3 -4.83 6.94 28.18
CA ASP A 3 -6.01 7.23 27.39
C ASP A 3 -6.42 5.96 26.63
N ILE A 4 -7.69 5.56 26.75
CA ILE A 4 -8.13 4.23 26.35
C ILE A 4 -9.10 4.33 25.16
N TRP A 5 -9.08 3.34 24.30
CA TRP A 5 -10.20 3.08 23.39
C TRP A 5 -10.75 1.69 23.66
N THR A 6 -12.05 1.53 23.46
CA THR A 6 -12.75 0.26 23.75
C THR A 6 -13.61 -0.15 22.56
N LEU A 7 -13.52 -1.41 22.16
CA LEU A 7 -14.39 -2.03 21.18
C LEU A 7 -15.42 -2.89 21.91
N LEU A 8 -16.69 -2.60 21.69
CA LEU A 8 -17.82 -3.24 22.33
C LEU A 8 -18.68 -3.98 21.31
N LEU A 9 -19.18 -5.14 21.70
CA LEU A 9 -20.10 -5.97 20.91
C LEU A 9 -21.35 -6.26 21.74
N GLY A 10 -22.48 -5.66 21.34
CA GLY A 10 -23.72 -5.75 22.11
C GLY A 10 -23.60 -5.20 23.54
N GLY A 11 -22.68 -4.23 23.75
CA GLY A 11 -22.36 -3.67 25.07
C GLY A 11 -21.34 -4.45 25.89
N ARG A 12 -20.80 -5.56 25.36
CA ARG A 12 -19.71 -6.34 25.98
C ARG A 12 -18.37 -5.81 25.52
N ASP A 13 -17.42 -5.57 26.43
CA ASP A 13 -16.07 -5.13 26.07
C ASP A 13 -15.30 -6.31 25.46
N ILE A 14 -15.02 -6.25 24.16
CA ILE A 14 -14.34 -7.32 23.43
C ILE A 14 -12.92 -6.98 23.03
N ARG A 15 -12.48 -5.73 23.10
CA ARG A 15 -11.08 -5.34 22.91
C ARG A 15 -10.87 -3.92 23.43
N GLY A 16 -9.65 -3.59 23.81
CA GLY A 16 -9.25 -2.19 24.04
C GLY A 16 -7.76 -2.01 23.83
N GLY A 17 -7.34 -0.76 23.80
CA GLY A 17 -5.93 -0.39 23.72
C GLY A 17 -5.70 0.92 24.46
N LYS A 18 -4.44 1.33 24.58
CA LYS A 18 -4.06 2.42 25.46
C LYS A 18 -2.95 3.28 24.87
N ASN A 19 -3.13 4.59 24.96
CA ASN A 19 -2.21 5.63 24.50
C ASN A 19 -1.90 5.56 22.99
N GLU A 20 -2.80 4.99 22.19
CA GLU A 20 -2.65 4.85 20.74
C GLU A 20 -4.00 4.96 20.03
N THR A 21 -4.00 5.32 18.75
CA THR A 21 -5.21 5.29 17.92
C THR A 21 -5.38 3.90 17.27
N PRO A 22 -6.59 3.31 17.28
CA PRO A 22 -6.81 1.99 16.68
C PRO A 22 -6.97 2.06 15.14
N ALA A 23 -6.03 2.68 14.43
CA ALA A 23 -6.18 3.09 13.03
C ALA A 23 -6.67 1.98 12.09
N LYS A 24 -6.10 0.75 12.20
CA LYS A 24 -6.55 -0.40 11.41
C LYS A 24 -8.00 -0.78 11.68
N LEU A 25 -8.44 -0.80 12.94
CA LEU A 25 -9.83 -1.09 13.31
C LEU A 25 -10.77 0.04 12.89
N MET A 26 -10.35 1.30 12.98
CA MET A 26 -11.16 2.44 12.54
C MET A 26 -11.56 2.33 11.06
N THR A 27 -10.76 1.66 10.23
CA THR A 27 -11.05 1.51 8.79
C THR A 27 -12.28 0.67 8.47
N VAL A 28 -12.75 -0.17 9.40
CA VAL A 28 -14.01 -0.92 9.21
C VAL A 28 -15.25 -0.05 9.40
N PHE A 29 -15.09 1.15 9.96
CA PHE A 29 -16.11 2.18 10.10
C PHE A 29 -16.00 3.24 8.99
N ARG A 30 -17.05 4.03 8.85
CA ARG A 30 -17.16 5.20 7.98
C ARG A 30 -17.60 6.40 8.80
N GLU A 31 -17.37 7.61 8.30
CA GLU A 31 -17.80 8.84 8.99
C GLU A 31 -19.30 8.90 9.27
N GLU A 32 -20.11 8.23 8.46
CA GLU A 32 -21.56 8.08 8.66
C GLU A 32 -21.93 7.21 9.88
N ASP A 33 -21.02 6.35 10.35
CA ASP A 33 -21.22 5.54 11.56
C ASP A 33 -20.84 6.30 12.85
N LYS A 34 -20.33 7.53 12.72
CA LYS A 34 -19.89 8.33 13.86
C LYS A 34 -21.08 8.73 14.72
N TYR A 35 -20.98 8.48 16.02
CA TYR A 35 -21.86 9.09 17.01
C TYR A 35 -21.06 10.10 17.83
N GLN A 36 -21.70 11.20 18.20
CA GLN A 36 -21.11 12.20 19.06
C GLN A 36 -22.17 12.98 19.84
N HIS A 37 -21.87 13.26 21.11
CA HIS A 37 -22.61 14.22 21.92
C HIS A 37 -22.08 15.63 21.64
N LEU A 38 -22.74 16.35 20.74
CA LEU A 38 -22.26 17.62 20.16
C LEU A 38 -21.83 18.67 21.18
N GLU A 39 -22.60 18.86 22.26
CA GLU A 39 -22.27 19.86 23.27
C GLU A 39 -21.04 19.48 24.09
N TRP A 40 -20.90 18.18 24.40
CA TRP A 40 -19.78 17.67 25.17
C TRP A 40 -18.50 17.76 24.33
N ALA A 41 -18.55 17.24 23.10
CA ALA A 41 -17.42 17.23 22.19
C ALA A 41 -16.90 18.65 21.90
N ARG A 42 -17.79 19.63 21.70
CA ARG A 42 -17.42 21.05 21.56
C ARG A 42 -16.70 21.60 22.79
N ARG A 43 -17.15 21.27 24.00
CA ARG A 43 -16.51 21.72 25.25
C ARG A 43 -15.11 21.12 25.40
N ILE A 44 -14.95 19.84 25.06
CA ILE A 44 -13.65 19.16 25.05
C ILE A 44 -12.70 19.82 24.04
N ASP A 45 -13.14 20.05 22.80
CA ASP A 45 -12.32 20.76 21.79
C ASP A 45 -11.90 22.15 22.29
N GLU A 46 -12.82 22.90 22.91
CA GLU A 46 -12.55 24.22 23.47
C GLU A 46 -11.57 24.18 24.65
N ALA A 47 -11.65 23.18 25.52
CA ALA A 47 -10.70 22.98 26.62
C ALA A 47 -9.31 22.59 26.10
N ASN A 48 -9.25 21.66 25.14
CA ASN A 48 -8.02 21.24 24.47
C ASN A 48 -7.34 22.44 23.77
N ALA A 49 -8.11 23.28 23.07
CA ALA A 49 -7.60 24.49 22.42
C ALA A 49 -7.04 25.53 23.41
N ARG A 50 -7.55 25.56 24.65
CA ARG A 50 -7.03 26.41 25.74
C ARG A 50 -5.84 25.79 26.48
N GLY A 51 -5.52 24.52 26.24
CA GLY A 51 -4.52 23.75 26.99
C GLY A 51 -4.94 23.45 28.43
N GLU A 52 -6.24 23.42 28.69
CA GLU A 52 -6.82 23.08 29.99
C GLU A 52 -6.98 21.56 30.12
N ALA A 53 -7.10 21.06 31.35
CA ALA A 53 -7.41 19.65 31.57
C ALA A 53 -8.88 19.39 31.19
N ALA A 54 -9.12 18.85 30.00
CA ALA A 54 -10.46 18.58 29.49
C ALA A 54 -11.27 17.58 30.36
N TRP A 55 -10.62 16.87 31.29
CA TRP A 55 -11.27 16.03 32.30
C TRP A 55 -12.20 16.82 33.23
N ASP A 56 -11.91 18.10 33.50
CA ASP A 56 -12.75 18.96 34.37
C ASP A 56 -14.12 19.26 33.72
N GLU A 57 -14.24 19.10 32.41
CA GLU A 57 -15.50 19.25 31.68
C GLU A 57 -16.43 18.04 31.87
N LEU A 58 -15.95 16.92 32.45
CA LEU A 58 -16.76 15.72 32.71
C LEU A 58 -17.70 15.87 33.91
N ASP A 59 -17.43 16.81 34.83
CA ASP A 59 -18.22 17.02 36.04
C ASP A 59 -19.71 17.32 35.70
N ASP A 60 -19.95 18.05 34.61
CA ASP A 60 -21.31 18.35 34.12
C ASP A 60 -21.97 17.15 33.38
N PHE A 61 -21.21 16.10 33.12
CA PHE A 61 -21.64 14.91 32.37
C PHE A 61 -21.50 13.60 33.18
N GLU A 62 -21.24 13.65 34.50
CA GLU A 62 -21.11 12.48 35.38
C GLU A 62 -22.31 11.51 35.34
N GLY A 63 -23.47 11.95 34.86
CA GLY A 63 -24.68 11.13 34.70
C GLY A 63 -24.81 10.41 33.35
N PHE A 64 -23.89 10.63 32.40
CA PHE A 64 -23.90 9.98 31.09
C PHE A 64 -23.02 8.73 31.07
N ASP A 65 -23.39 7.72 30.28
CA ASP A 65 -22.44 6.66 29.95
C ASP A 65 -21.37 7.27 29.04
N HIS A 66 -20.13 7.39 29.53
CA HIS A 66 -19.02 7.98 28.79
C HIS A 66 -18.82 7.31 27.43
N ARG A 67 -19.14 6.02 27.31
CA ARG A 67 -18.99 5.25 26.07
C ARG A 67 -19.95 5.69 24.96
N GLU A 68 -20.98 6.45 25.29
CA GLU A 68 -21.97 6.99 24.35
C GLU A 68 -21.64 8.41 23.86
N LEU A 69 -20.51 8.98 24.29
CA LEU A 69 -20.18 10.38 24.02
C LEU A 69 -19.50 10.60 22.67
N PHE A 70 -18.53 9.76 22.28
CA PHE A 70 -17.85 9.90 21.00
C PHE A 70 -17.24 8.59 20.49
N GLY A 71 -17.52 8.26 19.24
CA GLY A 71 -16.98 7.05 18.62
C GLY A 71 -17.67 6.68 17.33
N TYR A 72 -17.58 5.40 16.97
CA TYR A 72 -18.24 4.83 15.79
C TYR A 72 -19.07 3.63 16.17
N ARG A 73 -20.26 3.46 15.58
CA ARG A 73 -21.05 2.24 15.80
C ARG A 73 -21.90 1.88 14.60
N THR A 74 -22.00 0.59 14.32
CA THR A 74 -22.87 0.05 13.27
C THR A 74 -23.12 -1.44 13.51
N THR A 75 -23.88 -2.09 12.65
CA THR A 75 -24.24 -3.50 12.83
C THR A 75 -23.09 -4.46 12.47
N VAL A 76 -23.09 -5.64 13.09
CA VAL A 76 -22.19 -6.75 12.73
C VAL A 76 -22.31 -7.09 11.25
N GLU A 77 -23.52 -7.12 10.68
CA GLU A 77 -23.74 -7.36 9.25
C GLU A 77 -22.97 -6.37 8.36
N THR A 78 -23.02 -5.10 8.72
CA THR A 78 -22.34 -4.02 7.99
C THR A 78 -20.83 -4.16 8.09
N ILE A 79 -20.30 -4.38 9.30
CA ILE A 79 -18.86 -4.57 9.51
C ILE A 79 -18.35 -5.82 8.80
N MET A 80 -19.07 -6.94 8.88
CA MET A 80 -18.69 -8.18 8.21
C MET A 80 -18.65 -8.03 6.69
N THR A 81 -19.60 -7.30 6.12
CA THR A 81 -19.59 -6.98 4.69
C THR A 81 -18.34 -6.16 4.32
N ARG A 82 -17.98 -5.15 5.13
CA ARG A 82 -16.81 -4.30 4.90
C ARG A 82 -15.49 -5.07 5.07
N LEU A 83 -15.38 -5.90 6.11
CA LEU A 83 -14.23 -6.78 6.33
C LEU A 83 -14.00 -7.71 5.13
N LYS A 84 -15.05 -8.35 4.62
CA LYS A 84 -14.95 -9.20 3.41
C LYS A 84 -14.51 -8.43 2.18
N LEU A 85 -15.02 -7.21 1.96
CA LEU A 85 -14.57 -6.33 0.87
C LEU A 85 -13.08 -5.94 1.00
N MET A 86 -12.58 -5.85 2.23
CA MET A 86 -11.17 -5.62 2.53
C MET A 86 -10.30 -6.88 2.43
N GLY A 87 -10.89 -8.05 2.15
CA GLY A 87 -10.20 -9.32 2.06
C GLY A 87 -10.12 -10.12 3.37
N PHE A 88 -10.70 -9.62 4.46
CA PHE A 88 -10.83 -10.30 5.74
C PHE A 88 -12.08 -11.20 5.75
N ASP A 89 -12.05 -12.23 4.92
CA ASP A 89 -13.06 -13.29 4.96
C ASP A 89 -12.76 -14.27 6.11
N PRO A 90 -13.74 -14.67 6.95
CA PRO A 90 -13.49 -15.52 8.12
C PRO A 90 -12.76 -16.83 7.83
N ASP A 91 -13.09 -17.52 6.73
CA ASP A 91 -12.44 -18.80 6.43
C ASP A 91 -10.96 -18.59 6.10
N ARG A 92 -10.66 -17.52 5.35
CA ARG A 92 -9.28 -17.12 5.05
C ARG A 92 -8.54 -16.64 6.30
N CYS A 93 -9.17 -15.81 7.14
CA CYS A 93 -8.57 -15.31 8.38
C CYS A 93 -8.24 -16.47 9.33
N SER A 94 -9.12 -17.47 9.41
CA SER A 94 -8.92 -18.68 10.20
C SER A 94 -7.70 -19.46 9.71
N GLN A 95 -7.57 -19.68 8.40
CA GLN A 95 -6.41 -20.36 7.82
C GLN A 95 -5.09 -19.61 8.08
N GLU A 96 -5.10 -18.29 8.01
CA GLU A 96 -3.93 -17.44 8.27
C GLU A 96 -3.51 -17.55 9.75
N MET A 97 -4.45 -17.37 10.68
CA MET A 97 -4.19 -17.49 12.11
C MET A 97 -3.79 -18.90 12.54
N ILE A 98 -4.33 -19.95 11.91
CA ILE A 98 -3.89 -21.34 12.13
C ILE A 98 -2.42 -21.50 11.77
N LYS A 99 -2.01 -20.98 10.61
CA LYS A 99 -0.61 -21.04 10.17
C LYS A 99 0.31 -20.26 11.10
N ASP A 100 -0.13 -19.10 11.59
CA ASP A 100 0.64 -18.30 12.55
C ASP A 100 0.77 -19.02 13.90
N LEU A 101 -0.30 -19.67 14.39
CA LEU A 101 -0.25 -20.51 15.60
C LEU A 101 0.74 -21.66 15.46
N GLU A 102 0.72 -22.37 14.33
CA GLU A 102 1.67 -23.45 14.02
C GLU A 102 3.11 -22.94 13.93
N GLY A 103 3.32 -21.76 13.35
CA GLY A 103 4.65 -21.15 13.22
C GLY A 103 5.23 -20.67 14.55
N VAL A 104 4.41 -20.05 15.41
CA VAL A 104 4.84 -19.58 16.74
C VAL A 104 5.15 -20.76 17.67
N ASN A 105 4.47 -21.90 17.48
CA ASN A 105 4.64 -23.10 18.28
C ASN A 105 5.43 -24.21 17.54
N GLU A 106 6.23 -23.87 16.52
CA GLU A 106 6.89 -24.87 15.66
C GLU A 106 7.75 -25.88 16.46
N ASP A 107 8.45 -25.38 17.48
CA ASP A 107 9.30 -26.19 18.37
C ASP A 107 8.49 -27.08 19.34
N ASP A 108 7.20 -26.75 19.57
CA ASP A 108 6.29 -27.41 20.50
C ASP A 108 5.20 -28.21 19.77
N MET A 109 5.47 -28.68 18.54
CA MET A 109 4.56 -29.53 17.77
C MET A 109 4.96 -31.01 17.74
N GLU A 110 3.98 -31.91 17.89
CA GLU A 110 4.13 -33.36 17.74
C GLU A 110 3.03 -33.96 16.85
N ASP A 111 3.45 -34.64 15.77
CA ASP A 111 2.55 -35.24 14.76
C ASP A 111 1.55 -34.24 14.14
N GLY A 112 1.94 -32.96 14.02
CA GLY A 112 1.08 -31.89 13.49
C GLY A 112 0.04 -31.36 14.49
N LEU A 113 0.23 -31.62 15.79
CA LEU A 113 -0.57 -31.06 16.88
C LEU A 113 0.30 -30.19 17.77
N LEU A 114 -0.27 -29.11 18.32
CA LEU A 114 0.38 -28.30 19.33
C LEU A 114 0.39 -29.06 20.66
N VAL A 115 1.53 -29.02 21.35
CA VAL A 115 1.70 -29.55 22.69
C VAL A 115 1.68 -28.39 23.68
N LEU A 116 0.52 -28.10 24.24
CA LEU A 116 0.30 -26.96 25.12
C LEU A 116 0.26 -27.40 26.58
N SER A 117 0.96 -26.71 27.47
CA SER A 117 0.90 -26.98 28.92
C SER A 117 0.20 -25.88 29.71
N SER A 118 -0.47 -26.27 30.80
CA SER A 118 -0.95 -25.31 31.79
C SER A 118 0.21 -24.70 32.56
N ARG A 119 0.11 -23.39 32.89
CA ARG A 119 1.10 -22.74 33.78
C ARG A 119 1.16 -23.52 35.11
N PRO A 120 2.36 -23.78 35.67
CA PRO A 120 2.46 -24.45 36.95
C PRO A 120 1.76 -23.62 38.02
N THR A 121 0.69 -24.16 38.59
CA THR A 121 0.00 -23.54 39.74
C THR A 121 0.96 -23.46 40.94
N ARG A 122 0.84 -22.42 41.77
CA ARG A 122 1.65 -22.19 42.99
C ARG A 122 1.70 -23.39 43.95
N ASP A 123 0.75 -24.32 43.82
CA ASP A 123 0.57 -25.50 44.67
C ASP A 123 1.22 -26.79 44.12
N GLY A 124 2.05 -26.73 43.07
CA GLY A 124 2.85 -27.88 42.62
C GLY A 124 2.03 -29.03 42.03
N LYS A 125 0.89 -28.74 41.40
CA LYS A 125 0.18 -29.73 40.57
C LYS A 125 1.03 -30.12 39.36
N GLN A 126 0.87 -31.38 38.92
CA GLN A 126 1.46 -31.89 37.68
C GLN A 126 1.06 -31.01 36.50
N GLU A 127 2.05 -30.67 35.67
CA GLU A 127 1.86 -30.00 34.38
C GLU A 127 1.03 -30.91 33.47
N ILE A 128 -0.12 -30.43 33.01
CA ILE A 128 -1.00 -31.17 32.10
C ILE A 128 -0.69 -30.71 30.68
N CYS A 129 -0.20 -31.63 29.85
CA CYS A 129 0.04 -31.39 28.43
C CYS A 129 -1.19 -31.78 27.61
N HIS A 130 -1.66 -30.85 26.78
CA HIS A 130 -2.72 -31.05 25.82
C HIS A 130 -2.12 -31.18 24.42
N ARG A 131 -2.55 -32.20 23.66
CA ARG A 131 -2.25 -32.34 22.23
C ARG A 131 -3.49 -31.95 21.46
N ILE A 132 -3.43 -30.82 20.75
CA ILE A 132 -4.61 -30.18 20.15
C ILE A 132 -4.22 -29.56 18.80
N SER A 133 -5.13 -29.57 17.82
CA SER A 133 -4.86 -28.93 16.53
C SER A 133 -4.93 -27.41 16.63
N ALA A 134 -4.18 -26.68 15.80
CA ALA A 134 -4.27 -25.21 15.74
C ALA A 134 -5.70 -24.71 15.49
N ALA A 135 -6.46 -25.44 14.66
CA ALA A 135 -7.86 -25.13 14.37
C ALA A 135 -8.75 -25.25 15.63
N GLU A 136 -8.54 -26.28 16.45
CA GLU A 136 -9.26 -26.43 17.71
C GLU A 136 -8.82 -25.39 18.74
N VAL A 137 -7.52 -25.08 18.83
CA VAL A 137 -7.02 -23.99 19.68
C VAL A 137 -7.71 -22.67 19.33
N LEU A 138 -7.78 -22.35 18.04
CA LEU A 138 -8.41 -21.12 17.56
C LEU A 138 -9.91 -21.11 17.88
N ALA A 139 -10.64 -22.18 17.57
CA ALA A 139 -12.09 -22.26 17.81
C ALA A 139 -12.43 -22.21 19.30
N THR A 140 -11.74 -23.01 20.13
CA THR A 140 -11.91 -23.03 21.59
C THR A 140 -11.50 -21.70 22.21
N GLY A 141 -10.39 -21.12 21.76
CA GLY A 141 -9.89 -19.83 22.23
C GLY A 141 -10.85 -18.69 21.94
N ILE A 142 -11.42 -18.60 20.73
CA ILE A 142 -12.40 -17.54 20.39
C ILE A 142 -13.68 -17.68 21.22
N ALA A 143 -14.20 -18.90 21.36
CA ALA A 143 -15.40 -19.15 22.16
C ALA A 143 -15.17 -18.78 23.64
N ALA A 144 -14.02 -19.17 24.20
CA ALA A 144 -13.62 -18.83 25.56
C ALA A 144 -13.37 -17.32 25.74
N TYR A 145 -12.81 -16.66 24.72
CA TYR A 145 -12.61 -15.22 24.70
C TYR A 145 -13.94 -14.46 24.79
N LEU A 146 -14.93 -14.86 24.00
CA LEU A 146 -16.27 -14.28 24.04
C LEU A 146 -16.98 -14.54 25.39
N LYS A 147 -16.85 -15.75 25.92
CA LYS A 147 -17.37 -16.11 27.25
C LYS A 147 -16.77 -15.25 28.36
N ARG A 148 -15.47 -14.93 28.28
CA ARG A 148 -14.81 -13.98 29.19
C ARG A 148 -15.39 -12.57 29.09
N ALA A 149 -15.72 -12.10 27.88
CA ALA A 149 -16.31 -10.78 27.67
C ALA A 149 -17.76 -10.67 28.20
N GLU A 150 -18.47 -11.79 28.33
CA GLU A 150 -19.83 -11.84 28.91
C GLU A 150 -19.84 -11.74 30.44
N ALA A 151 -18.75 -12.13 31.10
CA ALA A 151 -18.60 -12.02 32.55
C ALA A 151 -18.28 -10.56 32.92
N PHE A 152 -19.32 -9.78 33.19
CA PHE A 152 -19.22 -8.40 33.70
C PHE A 152 -18.21 -8.31 34.86
N GLY A 153 -17.08 -7.61 34.64
CA GLY A 153 -16.09 -7.31 35.69
C GLY A 153 -14.71 -6.95 35.13
N ASN A 154 -13.99 -6.06 35.84
CA ASN A 154 -12.62 -5.65 35.53
C ASN A 154 -11.61 -6.81 35.74
N TRP A 155 -11.60 -7.80 34.85
CA TRP A 155 -10.65 -8.91 34.88
C TRP A 155 -9.36 -8.53 34.16
N LYS A 156 -8.23 -8.54 34.86
CA LYS A 156 -6.94 -8.23 34.25
C LYS A 156 -6.37 -9.45 33.55
N VAL A 157 -5.52 -9.22 32.54
CA VAL A 157 -4.71 -10.27 31.93
C VAL A 157 -3.92 -10.98 33.05
N GLY A 158 -4.16 -12.29 33.23
CA GLY A 158 -3.51 -13.13 34.25
C GLY A 158 -4.34 -13.46 35.50
N ASP A 159 -5.57 -12.98 35.62
CA ASP A 159 -6.51 -13.42 36.66
C ASP A 159 -7.23 -14.72 36.20
N ASP A 160 -7.26 -15.77 37.04
CA ASP A 160 -7.95 -17.05 36.75
C ASP A 160 -9.46 -16.81 36.57
N HIS A 161 -10.00 -17.06 35.38
CA HIS A 161 -11.41 -16.76 35.13
C HIS A 161 -12.29 -17.87 35.74
N PRO A 162 -13.20 -17.57 36.69
CA PRO A 162 -13.84 -18.57 37.54
C PRO A 162 -14.73 -19.55 36.77
N GLU A 163 -15.04 -19.26 35.51
CA GLU A 163 -15.90 -20.06 34.65
C GLU A 163 -15.16 -20.72 33.46
N LEU A 164 -13.88 -20.40 33.22
CA LEU A 164 -13.14 -21.04 32.12
C LEU A 164 -12.55 -22.38 32.58
N ALA A 165 -12.66 -23.39 31.71
CA ALA A 165 -11.94 -24.65 31.91
C ALA A 165 -10.44 -24.46 31.62
N GLU A 166 -9.58 -25.31 32.18
CA GLU A 166 -8.12 -25.25 31.98
C GLU A 166 -7.72 -25.18 30.50
N LEU A 167 -8.33 -26.01 29.64
CA LEU A 167 -8.08 -25.97 28.20
C LEU A 167 -8.54 -24.66 27.55
N GLU A 168 -9.65 -24.07 28.02
CA GLU A 168 -10.15 -22.77 27.53
C GLU A 168 -9.14 -21.65 27.86
N GLU A 169 -8.60 -21.64 29.07
CA GLU A 169 -7.57 -20.67 29.48
C GLU A 169 -6.28 -20.82 28.67
N ILE A 170 -5.82 -22.06 28.46
CA ILE A 170 -4.66 -22.35 27.60
C ILE A 170 -4.92 -21.83 26.19
N CYS A 171 -6.07 -22.13 25.59
CA CYS A 171 -6.39 -21.69 24.23
C CYS A 171 -6.47 -20.16 24.12
N VAL A 172 -7.08 -19.46 25.09
CA VAL A 172 -7.09 -17.99 25.12
C VAL A 172 -5.67 -17.43 25.23
N SER A 173 -4.81 -18.01 26.06
CA SER A 173 -3.42 -17.55 26.21
C SER A 173 -2.60 -17.68 24.93
N GLN A 174 -2.90 -18.67 24.08
CA GLN A 174 -2.28 -18.77 22.76
C GLN A 174 -2.73 -17.64 21.82
N LEU A 175 -3.92 -17.09 22.05
CA LEU A 175 -4.43 -15.97 21.26
C LEU A 175 -3.83 -14.63 21.67
N ASP A 176 -3.26 -14.48 22.87
CA ASP A 176 -2.60 -13.25 23.35
C ASP A 176 -1.56 -12.73 22.34
N PHE A 177 -0.88 -13.65 21.63
CA PHE A 177 0.02 -13.33 20.52
C PHE A 177 -0.60 -12.39 19.47
N PHE A 178 -1.86 -12.61 19.08
CA PHE A 178 -2.57 -11.81 18.08
C PHE A 178 -3.06 -10.44 18.60
N PHE A 179 -2.92 -10.19 19.91
CA PHE A 179 -3.23 -8.90 20.52
C PHE A 179 -1.98 -8.07 20.78
N ASP A 180 -0.91 -8.71 21.23
CA ASP A 180 0.32 -8.05 21.65
C ASP A 180 1.31 -7.79 20.50
N ASP A 181 1.25 -8.59 19.43
CA ASP A 181 2.11 -8.40 18.26
C ASP A 181 1.53 -7.34 17.30
N LEU A 182 2.22 -6.19 17.23
CA LEU A 182 1.88 -5.08 16.33
C LEU A 182 1.96 -5.45 14.83
N ALA A 183 2.65 -6.54 14.47
CA ALA A 183 2.70 -7.04 13.11
C ALA A 183 1.39 -7.69 12.67
N VAL A 184 0.63 -8.26 13.61
CA VAL A 184 -0.65 -8.92 13.32
C VAL A 184 -1.72 -7.86 13.03
N ASP A 185 -2.47 -8.05 11.95
CA ASP A 185 -3.60 -7.19 11.66
C ASP A 185 -4.78 -7.51 12.58
N PRO A 186 -5.25 -6.57 13.44
CA PRO A 186 -6.32 -6.84 14.40
C PRO A 186 -7.66 -7.17 13.74
N ARG A 187 -7.82 -6.89 12.43
CA ARG A 187 -9.03 -7.22 11.67
C ARG A 187 -9.16 -8.71 11.38
N LEU A 188 -8.06 -9.49 11.40
CA LEU A 188 -8.11 -10.96 11.31
C LEU A 188 -8.96 -11.54 12.44
N PHE A 189 -8.59 -11.18 13.67
CA PHE A 189 -9.28 -11.64 14.86
C PHE A 189 -10.72 -11.11 14.93
N LEU A 190 -10.93 -9.83 14.57
CA LEU A 190 -12.27 -9.23 14.52
C LEU A 190 -13.21 -10.01 13.59
N ALA A 191 -12.76 -10.40 12.40
CA ALA A 191 -13.56 -11.16 11.45
C ALA A 191 -14.05 -12.50 12.03
N LEU A 192 -13.20 -13.18 12.82
CA LEU A 192 -13.55 -14.45 13.45
C LEU A 192 -14.52 -14.29 14.61
N ILE A 193 -14.32 -13.28 15.49
CA ILE A 193 -15.27 -12.96 16.55
C ILE A 193 -16.66 -12.75 15.93
N LEU A 194 -16.74 -11.84 14.96
CA LEU A 194 -18.00 -11.39 14.39
C LEU A 194 -18.72 -12.45 13.56
N SER A 195 -18.01 -13.43 13.00
CA SER A 195 -18.64 -14.50 12.20
C SER A 195 -19.63 -15.39 12.96
N SER A 196 -19.55 -15.37 14.30
CA SER A 196 -20.41 -16.17 15.19
C SER A 196 -21.53 -15.36 15.86
N GLN A 197 -21.66 -14.07 15.52
CA GLN A 197 -22.56 -13.13 16.20
C GLN A 197 -23.82 -12.84 15.38
N ALA A 198 -24.84 -12.30 16.05
CA ALA A 198 -26.09 -11.95 15.39
C ALA A 198 -25.87 -10.75 14.43
N PRO A 199 -26.39 -10.79 13.18
CA PRO A 199 -26.18 -9.72 12.20
C PRO A 199 -26.62 -8.33 12.68
N GLU A 200 -27.69 -8.27 13.47
CA GLU A 200 -28.28 -7.06 14.04
C GLU A 200 -27.56 -6.52 15.29
N GLU A 201 -26.63 -7.29 15.85
CA GLU A 201 -25.86 -6.86 17.00
C GLU A 201 -25.00 -5.64 16.63
N VAL A 202 -24.77 -4.74 17.59
CA VAL A 202 -24.03 -3.50 17.36
C VAL A 202 -22.58 -3.70 17.77
N LEU A 203 -21.67 -3.39 16.84
CA LEU A 203 -20.26 -3.17 17.14
C LEU A 203 -20.03 -1.67 17.33
N GLN A 204 -19.43 -1.31 18.46
CA GLN A 204 -19.17 0.07 18.86
C GLN A 204 -17.69 0.24 19.19
N LEU A 205 -17.05 1.25 18.62
CA LEU A 205 -15.72 1.70 18.97
C LEU A 205 -15.84 3.02 19.72
N ASP A 206 -15.63 2.97 21.03
CA ASP A 206 -15.57 4.14 21.90
C ASP A 206 -14.18 4.78 21.85
N LEU A 207 -14.18 6.08 21.60
CA LEU A 207 -12.99 6.92 21.43
C LEU A 207 -13.04 8.16 22.35
N SER A 208 -13.95 8.18 23.33
CA SER A 208 -14.22 9.34 24.17
C SER A 208 -12.97 9.79 24.93
N ASP A 209 -12.23 8.88 25.56
CA ASP A 209 -10.98 9.19 26.27
C ASP A 209 -9.90 9.75 25.33
N LEU A 210 -9.81 9.25 24.09
CA LEU A 210 -8.85 9.78 23.11
C LEU A 210 -9.19 11.20 22.67
N LEU A 211 -10.49 11.54 22.56
CA LEU A 211 -10.92 12.92 22.31
C LEU A 211 -10.54 13.83 23.49
N ILE A 212 -10.80 13.40 24.73
CA ILE A 212 -10.43 14.14 25.95
C ILE A 212 -8.91 14.39 25.99
N ALA A 213 -8.11 13.40 25.60
CA ALA A 213 -6.66 13.50 25.55
C ALA A 213 -6.11 14.31 24.36
N GLY A 214 -6.98 14.77 23.45
CA GLY A 214 -6.60 15.63 22.33
C GLY A 214 -5.89 14.88 21.19
N TYR A 215 -6.19 13.60 20.99
CA TYR A 215 -5.66 12.82 19.86
C TYR A 215 -6.20 13.30 18.50
N PHE A 216 -7.39 13.90 18.49
CA PHE A 216 -8.07 14.49 17.33
C PHE A 216 -9.10 15.51 17.84
N GLU A 217 -9.58 16.40 16.96
CA GLU A 217 -10.74 17.26 17.23
C GLU A 217 -12.06 16.56 16.86
N SER A 218 -13.15 16.92 17.53
CA SER A 218 -14.47 16.30 17.25
C SER A 218 -14.97 16.53 15.82
N SER A 219 -14.48 17.60 15.19
CA SER A 219 -14.81 17.97 13.81
C SER A 219 -14.05 17.16 12.76
N GLU A 220 -12.97 16.47 13.14
CA GLU A 220 -12.13 15.70 12.22
C GLU A 220 -12.82 14.44 11.71
N ALA A 221 -12.47 14.05 10.48
CA ALA A 221 -12.96 12.83 9.85
C ALA A 221 -12.06 11.65 10.21
N VAL A 222 -12.03 11.27 11.50
CA VAL A 222 -11.02 10.38 12.08
C VAL A 222 -10.90 9.02 11.36
N SER A 223 -12.01 8.39 10.93
CA SER A 223 -11.97 7.14 10.15
C SER A 223 -11.42 7.34 8.74
N THR A 224 -11.69 8.51 8.13
CA THR A 224 -11.12 8.90 6.84
C THR A 224 -9.61 9.14 6.94
N GLU A 225 -9.16 9.73 8.03
CA GLU A 225 -7.74 9.93 8.30
C GLU A 225 -7.02 8.62 8.58
N ALA A 226 -7.61 7.72 9.36
CA ALA A 226 -7.08 6.36 9.54
C ALA A 226 -6.94 5.61 8.21
N LEU A 227 -7.94 5.75 7.31
CA LEU A 227 -7.83 5.22 5.94
C LEU A 227 -6.70 5.89 5.16
N GLN A 228 -6.50 7.21 5.31
CA GLN A 228 -5.41 7.93 4.65
C GLN A 228 -4.03 7.50 5.17
N GLN A 229 -3.89 7.21 6.47
CA GLN A 229 -2.66 6.68 7.05
C GLN A 229 -2.31 5.31 6.47
N LEU A 230 -3.25 4.37 6.44
CA LEU A 230 -3.02 3.06 5.79
C LEU A 230 -2.67 3.21 4.30
N ARG A 231 -3.33 4.15 3.63
CA ARG A 231 -3.07 4.48 2.23
C ARG A 231 -1.62 4.95 2.02
N ASP A 232 -1.10 5.78 2.92
CA ASP A 232 0.27 6.29 2.86
C ASP A 232 1.29 5.18 3.19
N GLU A 233 0.98 4.29 4.15
CA GLU A 233 1.77 3.09 4.44
C GLU A 233 1.87 2.16 3.22
N MET A 234 0.75 1.89 2.55
CA MET A 234 0.72 1.10 1.31
C MET A 234 1.51 1.77 0.18
N ALA A 235 1.41 3.10 0.04
CA ALA A 235 2.18 3.84 -0.96
C ALA A 235 3.70 3.71 -0.74
N SER A 236 4.12 3.61 0.53
CA SER A 236 5.53 3.47 0.92
C SER A 236 6.11 2.07 0.74
N SER A 237 5.28 1.04 0.91
CA SER A 237 5.68 -0.39 0.90
C SER A 237 5.41 -1.11 -0.43
N GLY A 238 4.44 -0.63 -1.22
CA GLY A 238 4.12 -1.20 -2.52
C GLY A 238 5.15 -0.88 -3.61
N PRO A 239 5.15 -1.65 -4.72
CA PRO A 239 6.03 -1.39 -5.85
C PRO A 239 5.74 -0.03 -6.48
N VAL A 240 6.77 0.60 -7.02
CA VAL A 240 6.67 1.81 -7.83
C VAL A 240 6.26 1.41 -9.24
N ILE A 241 5.09 1.84 -9.69
CA ILE A 241 4.57 1.50 -11.02
C ILE A 241 5.19 2.46 -12.04
N VAL A 242 5.84 1.92 -13.08
CA VAL A 242 6.40 2.72 -14.19
C VAL A 242 5.53 2.55 -15.42
N ILE A 243 4.99 3.66 -15.96
CA ILE A 243 4.19 3.71 -17.18
C ILE A 243 5.03 4.33 -18.30
N THR A 244 5.14 3.64 -19.42
CA THR A 244 5.80 4.11 -20.65
C THR A 244 4.80 4.26 -21.80
N GLU A 245 5.21 4.85 -22.91
CA GLU A 245 4.36 5.07 -24.09
C GLU A 245 4.01 3.77 -24.81
N GLY A 246 5.02 2.95 -25.06
CA GLY A 246 4.95 1.70 -25.80
C GLY A 246 5.07 0.46 -24.93
N LYS A 247 4.62 -0.67 -25.52
CA LYS A 247 4.85 -2.03 -24.97
C LYS A 247 6.32 -2.43 -25.10
N TYR A 248 6.98 -1.96 -26.15
CA TYR A 248 8.39 -2.20 -26.37
C TYR A 248 9.21 -1.55 -25.26
N ASP A 249 8.95 -0.27 -24.99
CA ASP A 249 9.59 0.56 -23.98
C ASP A 249 9.56 -0.09 -22.58
N SER A 250 8.38 -0.48 -22.10
CA SER A 250 8.23 -1.08 -20.77
C SER A 250 9.02 -2.38 -20.64
N ARG A 251 9.04 -3.18 -21.72
CA ARG A 251 9.78 -4.44 -21.77
C ARG A 251 11.30 -4.19 -21.74
N VAL A 252 11.81 -3.34 -22.62
CA VAL A 252 13.27 -3.16 -22.76
C VAL A 252 13.86 -2.35 -21.60
N LEU A 253 13.15 -1.33 -21.09
CA LEU A 253 13.60 -0.57 -19.91
C LEU A 253 13.55 -1.43 -18.65
N GLY A 254 12.53 -2.29 -18.49
CA GLY A 254 12.47 -3.24 -17.38
C GLY A 254 13.62 -4.26 -17.41
N ARG A 255 13.99 -4.77 -18.59
CA ARG A 255 15.17 -5.63 -18.76
C ARG A 255 16.46 -4.87 -18.46
N ALA A 256 16.64 -3.70 -19.06
CA ALA A 256 17.81 -2.85 -18.85
C ALA A 256 18.03 -2.50 -17.38
N LEU A 257 16.97 -2.15 -16.64
CA LEU A 257 17.08 -1.82 -15.22
C LEU A 257 17.62 -3.01 -14.40
N ARG A 258 17.19 -4.23 -14.70
CA ARG A 258 17.72 -5.45 -14.03
C ARG A 258 19.19 -5.70 -14.34
N ILE A 259 19.68 -5.23 -15.49
CA ILE A 259 21.09 -5.35 -15.88
C ILE A 259 21.93 -4.27 -15.20
N VAL A 260 21.53 -3.00 -15.29
CA VAL A 260 22.36 -1.86 -14.84
C VAL A 260 22.24 -1.56 -13.35
N ARG A 261 21.11 -1.93 -12.73
CA ARG A 261 20.80 -1.68 -11.30
C ARG A 261 19.97 -2.83 -10.69
N PRO A 262 20.52 -4.07 -10.67
CA PRO A 262 19.82 -5.24 -10.13
C PRO A 262 19.42 -5.08 -8.66
N ASP A 263 20.16 -4.27 -7.89
CA ASP A 263 19.94 -3.98 -6.47
C ASP A 263 18.60 -3.28 -6.19
N ILE A 264 18.04 -2.56 -7.17
CA ILE A 264 16.78 -1.82 -7.01
C ILE A 264 15.68 -2.23 -7.97
N ALA A 265 15.98 -3.03 -9.00
CA ALA A 265 15.00 -3.37 -10.04
C ALA A 265 13.72 -4.01 -9.49
N GLY A 266 13.81 -4.75 -8.37
CA GLY A 266 12.66 -5.38 -7.70
C GLY A 266 11.64 -4.40 -7.09
N TYR A 267 12.00 -3.12 -6.91
CA TYR A 267 11.09 -2.10 -6.40
C TYR A 267 10.22 -1.47 -7.49
N PHE A 268 10.54 -1.69 -8.78
CA PHE A 268 9.83 -1.08 -9.90
C PHE A 268 9.02 -2.13 -10.67
N ALA A 269 7.72 -1.87 -10.82
CA ALA A 269 6.82 -2.65 -11.64
C ALA A 269 6.53 -1.88 -12.94
N PHE A 270 7.16 -2.28 -14.04
CA PHE A 270 6.85 -1.72 -15.36
C PHE A 270 5.49 -2.22 -15.81
N TRP A 271 4.56 -1.28 -16.01
CA TRP A 271 3.19 -1.60 -16.40
C TRP A 271 3.17 -2.22 -17.80
N ASN A 272 2.93 -3.53 -17.86
CA ASN A 272 2.82 -4.25 -19.12
C ASN A 272 1.38 -4.22 -19.63
N LEU A 273 1.16 -3.60 -20.78
CA LEU A 273 -0.16 -3.45 -21.43
C LEU A 273 -0.63 -4.75 -22.12
N GLU A 274 -0.22 -5.92 -21.64
CA GLU A 274 -0.54 -7.21 -22.27
C GLU A 274 -2.04 -7.52 -22.28
N GLU A 275 -2.82 -6.95 -21.37
CA GLU A 275 -4.25 -7.27 -21.22
C GLU A 275 -5.22 -6.42 -22.05
N THR A 276 -4.76 -5.38 -22.77
CA THR A 276 -5.66 -4.55 -23.58
C THR A 276 -5.19 -4.41 -25.03
N LYS A 277 -6.08 -4.75 -25.97
CA LYS A 277 -5.93 -4.53 -27.43
C LYS A 277 -6.07 -3.05 -27.79
N ALA A 278 -5.27 -2.17 -27.20
CA ALA A 278 -5.28 -0.74 -27.48
C ALA A 278 -4.01 -0.29 -28.22
N ALA A 279 -4.16 0.55 -29.25
CA ALA A 279 -3.06 1.15 -30.01
C ALA A 279 -2.17 2.06 -29.14
N GLY A 280 -0.88 2.21 -29.50
CA GLY A 280 0.15 2.95 -28.75
C GLY A 280 0.16 4.48 -28.95
N GLY A 281 0.95 5.20 -28.12
CA GLY A 281 1.23 6.64 -28.24
C GLY A 281 1.27 7.42 -26.91
N THR A 282 1.79 8.65 -26.93
CA THR A 282 1.88 9.61 -25.80
C THR A 282 0.53 9.97 -25.17
N ASP A 283 -0.50 10.14 -26.00
CA ASP A 283 -1.87 10.39 -25.53
C ASP A 283 -2.36 9.30 -24.57
N ARG A 284 -1.84 8.07 -24.70
CA ARG A 284 -2.17 6.95 -23.83
C ARG A 284 -1.47 7.05 -22.47
N VAL A 285 -0.23 7.53 -22.39
CA VAL A 285 0.45 7.72 -21.08
C VAL A 285 -0.31 8.72 -20.23
N VAL A 286 -0.70 9.84 -20.83
CA VAL A 286 -1.51 10.87 -20.16
C VAL A 286 -2.86 10.28 -19.70
N ALA A 287 -3.55 9.56 -20.58
CA ALA A 287 -4.83 8.93 -20.26
C ALA A 287 -4.69 7.87 -19.16
N ASN A 288 -3.67 7.01 -19.22
CA ASN A 288 -3.42 5.97 -18.24
C ASN A 288 -3.10 6.57 -16.87
N LEU A 289 -2.22 7.57 -16.81
CA LEU A 289 -1.84 8.22 -15.56
C LEU A 289 -3.04 8.89 -14.88
N ARG A 290 -3.87 9.60 -15.67
CA ARG A 290 -5.13 10.19 -15.17
C ARG A 290 -6.14 9.12 -14.75
N SER A 291 -6.24 8.01 -15.47
CA SER A 291 -7.14 6.91 -15.13
C SER A 291 -6.73 6.25 -13.82
N PHE A 292 -5.43 6.04 -13.60
CA PHE A 292 -4.91 5.49 -12.35
C PHE A 292 -5.19 6.42 -11.18
N ALA A 293 -4.92 7.72 -11.37
CA ALA A 293 -5.21 8.74 -10.36
C ALA A 293 -6.72 8.79 -10.04
N ALA A 294 -7.59 8.75 -11.05
CA ALA A 294 -9.03 8.74 -10.87
C ALA A 294 -9.55 7.46 -10.21
N ALA A 295 -8.92 6.32 -10.47
CA ALA A 295 -9.22 5.04 -9.82
C ALA A 295 -8.69 4.95 -8.38
N GLY A 296 -7.92 5.95 -7.93
CA GLY A 296 -7.34 5.96 -6.58
C GLY A 296 -6.25 4.90 -6.37
N VAL A 297 -5.46 4.57 -7.41
CA VAL A 297 -4.33 3.65 -7.26
C VAL A 297 -3.35 4.23 -6.22
N MET A 298 -3.05 3.42 -5.21
CA MET A 298 -2.31 3.86 -4.03
C MET A 298 -0.80 3.87 -4.20
N ASN A 299 -0.30 3.01 -5.09
CA ASN A 299 1.12 2.91 -5.39
C ASN A 299 1.68 4.24 -5.87
N ARG A 300 2.99 4.41 -5.69
CA ARG A 300 3.73 5.45 -6.40
C ARG A 300 3.71 5.13 -7.89
N VAL A 301 3.38 6.11 -8.73
CA VAL A 301 3.30 5.93 -10.18
C VAL A 301 4.20 6.94 -10.88
N ILE A 302 5.11 6.45 -11.71
CA ILE A 302 6.01 7.25 -12.52
C ILE A 302 5.62 7.06 -13.98
N ALA A 303 5.23 8.14 -14.66
CA ALA A 303 5.19 8.16 -16.12
C ALA A 303 6.55 8.56 -16.68
N LEU A 304 7.12 7.72 -17.54
CA LEU A 304 8.34 7.99 -18.28
C LEU A 304 7.98 8.15 -19.76
N VAL A 305 8.21 9.34 -20.31
CA VAL A 305 7.91 9.69 -21.71
C VAL A 305 9.18 9.90 -22.52
N ASP A 306 9.08 9.71 -23.82
CA ASP A 306 10.19 9.89 -24.75
C ASP A 306 10.75 11.32 -24.70
N ASN A 307 12.04 11.46 -25.01
CA ASN A 307 12.69 12.77 -25.15
C ASN A 307 12.43 13.35 -26.55
N ASP A 308 11.15 13.46 -26.88
CA ASP A 308 10.66 13.97 -28.15
C ASP A 308 9.60 15.06 -27.97
N ALA A 309 9.15 15.63 -29.08
CA ALA A 309 8.15 16.70 -29.03
C ALA A 309 6.80 16.22 -28.44
N ALA A 310 6.46 14.94 -28.59
CA ALA A 310 5.21 14.37 -28.10
C ALA A 310 5.27 14.14 -26.58
N GLY A 311 6.39 13.65 -26.05
CA GLY A 311 6.66 13.48 -24.63
C GLY A 311 6.65 14.82 -23.90
N LEU A 312 7.28 15.86 -24.47
CA LEU A 312 7.17 17.22 -23.93
C LEU A 312 5.73 17.74 -23.90
N ALA A 313 4.93 17.44 -24.93
CA ALA A 313 3.52 17.79 -24.96
C ALA A 313 2.72 17.05 -23.88
N ALA A 314 3.03 15.77 -23.65
CA ALA A 314 2.43 14.96 -22.60
C ALA A 314 2.74 15.52 -21.21
N LEU A 315 4.00 15.87 -20.91
CA LEU A 315 4.38 16.52 -19.65
C LEU A 315 3.61 17.82 -19.42
N LYS A 316 3.51 18.65 -20.47
CA LYS A 316 2.74 19.91 -20.40
C LYS A 316 1.27 19.67 -20.12
N SER A 317 0.68 18.61 -20.70
CA SER A 317 -0.71 18.21 -20.45
C SER A 317 -0.94 17.66 -19.03
N LEU A 318 0.06 16.98 -18.47
CA LEU A 318 0.00 16.42 -17.11
C LEU A 318 0.21 17.46 -16.01
N ALA A 319 0.71 18.65 -16.34
CA ALA A 319 0.85 19.74 -15.38
C ALA A 319 -0.49 20.35 -14.93
N ASN A 320 -1.59 20.16 -15.68
CA ASN A 320 -2.89 20.72 -15.34
C ASN A 320 -4.07 19.82 -15.81
N PRO A 321 -4.95 19.36 -14.89
CA PRO A 321 -4.90 19.54 -13.43
C PRO A 321 -3.69 18.83 -12.81
N ALA A 322 -3.26 19.31 -11.65
CA ALA A 322 -2.17 18.68 -10.91
C ALA A 322 -2.53 17.24 -10.55
N LEU A 323 -1.56 16.33 -10.70
CA LEU A 323 -1.70 14.95 -10.30
C LEU A 323 -1.60 14.81 -8.77
N PRO A 324 -2.11 13.71 -8.18
CA PRO A 324 -1.88 13.41 -6.77
C PRO A 324 -0.37 13.29 -6.47
N LYS A 325 0.03 13.53 -5.22
CA LYS A 325 1.45 13.58 -4.82
C LYS A 325 2.23 12.30 -5.13
N ASN A 326 1.58 11.14 -5.10
CA ASN A 326 2.20 9.86 -5.43
C ASN A 326 2.36 9.60 -6.94
N TYR A 327 2.05 10.57 -7.81
CA TYR A 327 2.14 10.48 -9.26
C TYR A 327 3.10 11.51 -9.82
N ILE A 328 4.09 11.05 -10.58
CA ILE A 328 5.13 11.90 -11.15
C ILE A 328 5.32 11.56 -12.62
N ALA A 329 5.51 12.59 -13.45
CA ALA A 329 5.91 12.42 -14.84
C ALA A 329 7.32 12.96 -15.07
N ARG A 330 8.12 12.23 -15.84
CA ARG A 330 9.48 12.57 -16.25
C ARG A 330 9.68 12.23 -17.72
N ASN A 331 10.47 13.03 -18.42
CA ASN A 331 11.01 12.68 -19.72
C ASN A 331 12.31 11.89 -19.55
N LEU A 332 12.65 11.12 -20.58
CA LEU A 332 14.00 10.59 -20.74
C LEU A 332 15.03 11.74 -20.91
N PRO A 333 16.29 11.55 -20.48
CA PRO A 333 17.28 12.62 -20.42
C PRO A 333 17.85 13.01 -21.80
N ASP A 334 18.54 14.14 -21.88
CA ASP A 334 19.27 14.50 -23.10
C ASP A 334 20.49 13.60 -23.30
N LEU A 335 20.82 13.33 -24.57
CA LEU A 335 21.97 12.55 -24.98
C LEU A 335 22.96 13.42 -25.76
N ASP A 336 24.25 13.32 -25.42
CA ASP A 336 25.26 14.17 -26.04
C ASP A 336 25.44 13.89 -27.54
N TYR A 337 25.42 12.62 -27.97
CA TYR A 337 25.48 12.28 -29.39
C TYR A 337 24.19 12.63 -30.15
N ALA A 338 23.09 12.93 -29.46
CA ALA A 338 21.86 13.38 -30.08
C ALA A 338 21.87 14.89 -30.40
N ARG A 339 22.88 15.65 -29.95
CA ARG A 339 23.03 17.09 -30.26
C ARG A 339 23.42 17.36 -31.72
N ALA A 340 24.00 16.36 -32.39
CA ALA A 340 24.35 16.40 -33.80
C ALA A 340 24.11 15.01 -34.41
N TYR A 341 22.84 14.70 -34.67
CA TYR A 341 22.39 13.41 -35.17
C TYR A 341 21.91 13.50 -36.62
N PRO A 342 22.11 12.49 -37.48
CA PRO A 342 21.68 12.55 -38.88
C PRO A 342 20.15 12.65 -38.99
N THR A 343 19.70 13.59 -39.81
CA THR A 343 18.27 13.86 -40.04
C THR A 343 17.97 14.01 -41.53
N HIS A 344 16.73 13.73 -41.90
CA HIS A 344 16.17 13.96 -43.22
C HIS A 344 14.98 14.92 -43.10
N GLY A 345 15.10 16.09 -43.71
CA GLY A 345 14.02 17.06 -43.81
C GLY A 345 13.64 17.36 -45.26
N PRO A 346 12.65 18.23 -45.50
CA PRO A 346 12.26 18.67 -46.84
C PRO A 346 13.41 19.30 -47.64
N SER A 347 14.43 19.83 -46.95
CA SER A 347 15.63 20.42 -47.55
C SER A 347 16.74 19.40 -47.86
N GLY A 348 16.52 18.12 -47.57
CA GLY A 348 17.50 17.03 -47.72
C GLY A 348 18.14 16.62 -46.38
N PRO A 349 19.23 15.82 -46.45
CA PRO A 349 19.97 15.37 -45.27
C PRO A 349 20.68 16.51 -44.52
N SER A 350 20.68 16.45 -43.20
CA SER A 350 21.33 17.39 -42.29
C SER A 350 21.87 16.66 -41.05
N GLN A 351 22.55 17.40 -40.18
CA GLN A 351 22.78 17.02 -38.78
C GLN A 351 22.11 18.07 -37.89
N ASP A 352 21.21 17.63 -37.03
CA ASP A 352 20.46 18.51 -36.12
C ASP A 352 20.55 17.99 -34.68
N ASP A 353 20.31 18.88 -33.71
CA ASP A 353 19.98 18.47 -32.34
C ASP A 353 18.57 17.87 -32.34
N VAL A 354 18.48 16.61 -31.92
CA VAL A 354 17.23 15.85 -31.86
C VAL A 354 16.71 15.62 -30.42
N ASN A 355 17.44 16.09 -29.40
CA ASN A 355 16.97 16.09 -28.01
C ASN A 355 15.73 16.96 -27.85
N GLY A 356 14.74 16.48 -27.09
CA GLY A 356 13.43 17.14 -26.93
C GLY A 356 12.59 17.20 -28.21
N ARG A 357 13.01 16.50 -29.27
CA ARG A 357 12.39 16.60 -30.61
C ARG A 357 12.04 15.25 -31.19
N ALA A 358 12.93 14.26 -31.10
CA ALA A 358 12.75 12.96 -31.75
C ALA A 358 13.51 11.79 -31.07
N CYS A 359 14.01 11.95 -29.84
CA CYS A 359 14.72 10.87 -29.13
C CYS A 359 13.75 9.93 -28.42
N SER A 360 13.48 8.78 -29.03
CA SER A 360 12.71 7.68 -28.43
C SER A 360 13.58 6.78 -27.53
N VAL A 361 12.95 5.86 -26.79
CA VAL A 361 13.63 4.84 -25.96
C VAL A 361 14.79 4.13 -26.67
N GLU A 362 14.71 3.88 -27.97
CA GLU A 362 15.78 3.18 -28.71
C GLU A 362 17.13 3.91 -28.63
N PHE A 363 17.12 5.23 -28.49
CA PHE A 363 18.35 5.99 -28.41
C PHE A 363 19.19 5.57 -27.20
N TYR A 364 18.59 5.25 -26.05
CA TYR A 364 19.30 5.03 -24.80
C TYR A 364 20.06 3.70 -24.72
N PHE A 365 19.93 2.83 -25.72
CA PHE A 365 20.70 1.60 -25.85
C PHE A 365 22.05 1.79 -26.56
N GLY A 366 22.42 3.04 -26.81
CA GLY A 366 23.72 3.42 -27.34
C GLY A 366 23.75 3.52 -28.87
N LEU A 367 24.70 4.32 -29.38
CA LEU A 367 24.84 4.60 -30.81
C LEU A 367 25.08 3.34 -31.65
N ASP A 368 25.73 2.32 -31.08
CA ASP A 368 25.98 1.02 -31.74
C ASP A 368 24.68 0.32 -32.17
N CYS A 369 23.60 0.43 -31.38
CA CYS A 369 22.29 -0.11 -31.72
C CYS A 369 21.61 0.67 -32.85
N LEU A 370 21.97 1.96 -33.02
CA LEU A 370 21.43 2.85 -34.04
C LEU A 370 22.19 2.78 -35.37
N ILE A 371 23.31 2.05 -35.47
CA ILE A 371 24.06 1.92 -36.74
C ILE A 371 23.29 1.03 -37.72
N GLY A 372 22.92 1.63 -38.86
CA GLY A 372 22.22 0.99 -39.96
C GLY A 372 23.10 0.05 -40.79
N PRO A 373 22.51 -0.71 -41.73
CA PRO A 373 23.24 -1.65 -42.58
C PRO A 373 24.31 -0.99 -43.48
N ASP A 374 24.19 0.31 -43.74
CA ASP A 374 25.13 1.10 -44.53
C ASP A 374 26.34 1.62 -43.71
N GLY A 375 26.39 1.29 -42.41
CA GLY A 375 27.45 1.69 -41.50
C GLY A 375 27.28 3.09 -40.90
N ASN A 376 26.19 3.79 -41.21
CA ASN A 376 25.88 5.11 -40.66
C ASN A 376 24.75 5.01 -39.61
N PRO A 377 24.63 5.95 -38.65
CA PRO A 377 23.47 5.98 -37.77
C PRO A 377 22.18 6.16 -38.56
N VAL A 378 21.16 5.39 -38.20
CA VAL A 378 19.84 5.45 -38.84
C VAL A 378 19.22 6.83 -38.57
N PRO A 379 18.84 7.60 -39.60
CA PRO A 379 18.48 9.00 -39.43
C PRO A 379 17.08 9.20 -38.86
N ILE A 380 16.85 10.38 -38.28
CA ILE A 380 15.50 10.89 -37.98
C ILE A 380 14.85 11.44 -39.24
N GLN A 381 13.61 11.05 -39.53
CA GLN A 381 12.78 11.70 -40.54
C GLN A 381 11.92 12.79 -39.91
N TRP A 382 12.16 14.06 -40.26
CA TRP A 382 11.29 15.16 -39.84
C TRP A 382 9.92 15.03 -40.52
N THR A 383 8.84 15.13 -39.75
CA THR A 383 7.46 14.94 -40.26
C THR A 383 6.61 16.20 -40.13
N SER A 384 6.52 16.79 -38.94
CA SER A 384 5.58 17.88 -38.69
C SER A 384 5.98 18.75 -37.50
N LEU A 385 5.33 19.90 -37.36
CA LEU A 385 5.48 20.79 -36.20
C LEU A 385 4.44 20.44 -35.13
N ASN A 386 4.89 20.03 -33.94
CA ASN A 386 4.03 19.91 -32.78
C ASN A 386 3.72 21.32 -32.23
N ARG A 387 2.51 21.81 -32.49
CA ARG A 387 2.10 23.17 -32.13
C ARG A 387 1.98 23.40 -30.62
N SER A 388 1.74 22.35 -29.83
CA SER A 388 1.53 22.50 -28.38
C SER A 388 2.80 22.91 -27.64
N VAL A 389 3.95 22.49 -28.15
CA VAL A 389 5.30 22.79 -27.64
C VAL A 389 6.14 23.62 -28.62
N ASN A 390 5.60 23.92 -29.80
CA ASN A 390 6.25 24.68 -30.88
C ASN A 390 7.59 24.08 -31.33
N THR A 391 7.60 22.75 -31.50
CA THR A 391 8.80 21.98 -31.76
C THR A 391 8.58 21.04 -32.95
N TRP A 392 9.56 20.94 -33.86
CA TRP A 392 9.51 19.97 -34.94
C TRP A 392 9.70 18.56 -34.39
N GLN A 393 8.80 17.66 -34.79
CA GLN A 393 8.83 16.26 -34.44
C GLN A 393 9.24 15.41 -35.63
N GLY A 394 9.91 14.31 -35.34
CA GLY A 394 10.38 13.35 -36.32
C GLY A 394 10.35 11.94 -35.74
N GLU A 395 10.59 10.95 -36.60
CA GLU A 395 10.61 9.55 -36.22
C GLU A 395 11.93 8.89 -36.63
N LEU A 396 12.40 7.96 -35.81
CA LEU A 396 13.54 7.12 -36.16
C LEU A 396 13.15 6.21 -37.34
N GLN A 397 13.86 6.35 -38.46
CA GLN A 397 13.65 5.46 -39.59
C GLN A 397 13.99 4.02 -39.23
N ASN A 398 13.44 3.06 -39.96
CA ASN A 398 13.76 1.63 -39.80
C ASN A 398 13.75 1.12 -38.33
N LYS A 399 12.84 1.63 -37.50
CA LYS A 399 12.78 1.38 -36.05
C LYS A 399 12.87 -0.10 -35.69
N ARG A 400 12.18 -0.98 -36.42
CA ARG A 400 12.22 -2.43 -36.21
C ARG A 400 13.63 -3.03 -36.28
N TYR A 401 14.47 -2.55 -37.20
CA TYR A 401 15.86 -3.00 -37.30
C TYR A 401 16.67 -2.64 -36.05
N VAL A 402 16.45 -1.45 -35.51
CA VAL A 402 17.08 -1.00 -34.27
C VAL A 402 16.56 -1.80 -33.08
N GLU A 403 15.25 -2.05 -33.03
CA GLU A 403 14.62 -2.86 -31.97
C GLU A 403 15.21 -4.29 -31.90
N GLU A 404 15.44 -4.93 -33.06
CA GLU A 404 16.07 -6.26 -33.14
C GLU A 404 17.52 -6.26 -32.63
N ARG A 405 18.28 -5.17 -32.87
CA ARG A 405 19.64 -5.01 -32.34
C ARG A 405 19.66 -4.79 -30.83
N ILE A 406 18.70 -4.03 -30.30
CA ILE A 406 18.53 -3.82 -28.86
C ILE A 406 18.18 -5.13 -28.17
N ASP A 407 17.28 -5.92 -28.75
CA ASP A 407 16.94 -7.24 -28.21
C ASP A 407 18.16 -8.15 -28.16
N ALA A 408 18.98 -8.19 -29.22
CA ALA A 408 20.23 -8.94 -29.23
C ALA A 408 21.26 -8.44 -28.20
N LEU A 409 21.37 -7.11 -28.01
CA LEU A 409 22.22 -6.52 -26.98
C LEU A 409 21.79 -6.97 -25.58
N LEU A 410 20.50 -6.89 -25.29
CA LEU A 410 19.93 -7.28 -24.00
C LEU A 410 20.11 -8.78 -23.74
N ASP A 411 19.84 -9.64 -24.72
CA ASP A 411 20.04 -11.09 -24.60
C ASP A 411 21.50 -11.42 -24.28
N ALA A 412 22.45 -10.79 -24.97
CA ALA A 412 23.87 -10.99 -24.73
C ALA A 412 24.32 -10.45 -23.36
N ALA A 413 23.78 -9.30 -22.93
CA ALA A 413 24.07 -8.72 -21.62
C ALA A 413 23.54 -9.58 -20.46
N GLU A 414 22.31 -10.09 -20.57
CA GLU A 414 21.72 -11.03 -19.60
C GLU A 414 22.51 -12.34 -19.51
N ALA A 415 23.10 -12.79 -20.63
CA ALA A 415 24.00 -13.93 -20.66
C ALA A 415 25.43 -13.63 -20.14
N GLY A 416 25.71 -12.40 -19.69
CA GLY A 416 27.03 -11.98 -19.21
C GLY A 416 28.10 -11.86 -20.31
N GLN A 417 27.67 -11.75 -21.57
CA GLN A 417 28.57 -11.71 -22.74
C GLN A 417 28.96 -10.29 -23.15
N VAL A 418 28.32 -9.28 -22.55
CA VAL A 418 28.57 -7.86 -22.81
C VAL A 418 29.06 -7.19 -21.52
N PRO A 419 30.21 -6.49 -21.53
CA PRO A 419 30.65 -5.73 -20.37
C PRO A 419 29.71 -4.55 -20.10
N LEU A 420 29.48 -4.26 -18.81
CA LEU A 420 28.70 -3.11 -18.36
C LEU A 420 29.56 -1.85 -18.31
N ASP A 421 30.05 -1.41 -19.47
CA ASP A 421 30.87 -0.22 -19.64
C ASP A 421 30.03 1.08 -19.76
N GLU A 422 30.65 2.15 -20.24
CA GLU A 422 30.07 3.50 -20.41
C GLU A 422 28.86 3.52 -21.37
N ARG A 423 28.71 2.52 -22.25
CA ARG A 423 27.56 2.45 -23.17
C ARG A 423 26.22 2.28 -22.45
N TRP A 424 26.26 1.83 -21.20
CA TRP A 424 25.09 1.67 -20.34
C TRP A 424 24.79 2.92 -19.51
N ASP A 425 25.61 3.96 -19.56
CA ASP A 425 25.42 5.19 -18.78
C ASP A 425 24.07 5.87 -19.02
N PRO A 426 23.55 5.97 -20.27
CA PRO A 426 22.20 6.48 -20.48
C PRO A 426 21.12 5.69 -19.73
N LEU A 427 21.24 4.36 -19.65
CA LEU A 427 20.31 3.50 -18.92
C LEU A 427 20.50 3.64 -17.39
N ARG A 428 21.72 3.88 -16.92
CA ARG A 428 21.99 4.22 -15.51
C ARG A 428 21.38 5.57 -15.13
N GLU A 429 21.41 6.54 -16.03
CA GLU A 429 20.78 7.84 -15.83
C GLU A 429 19.25 7.71 -15.76
N ILE A 430 18.64 6.90 -16.64
CA ILE A 430 17.21 6.57 -16.54
C ILE A 430 16.90 5.92 -15.19
N ALA A 431 17.73 4.99 -14.72
CA ALA A 431 17.57 4.39 -13.40
C ALA A 431 17.64 5.45 -12.29
N GLN A 432 18.53 6.45 -12.40
CA GLN A 432 18.61 7.55 -11.44
C GLN A 432 17.36 8.43 -11.47
N ILE A 433 16.82 8.75 -12.65
CA ILE A 433 15.55 9.48 -12.80
C ILE A 433 14.40 8.75 -12.10
N LEU A 434 14.35 7.42 -12.23
CA LEU A 434 13.34 6.60 -11.55
C LEU A 434 13.48 6.64 -10.02
N ILE A 435 14.72 6.59 -9.52
CA ILE A 435 15.00 6.71 -8.07
C ILE A 435 14.57 8.09 -7.56
N ASP A 436 14.98 9.16 -8.23
CA ASP A 436 14.70 10.53 -7.81
C ASP A 436 13.19 10.79 -7.83
N ALA A 437 12.50 10.33 -8.87
CA ALA A 437 11.04 10.42 -8.97
C ALA A 437 10.35 9.59 -7.87
N ALA A 438 10.84 8.40 -7.54
CA ALA A 438 10.27 7.57 -6.47
C ALA A 438 10.47 8.17 -5.07
N GLN A 439 11.43 9.09 -4.90
CA GLN A 439 11.78 9.75 -3.64
C GLN A 439 11.15 11.13 -3.47
N SER A 440 10.81 11.83 -4.56
CA SER A 440 10.11 13.13 -4.46
C SER A 440 8.69 12.93 -3.93
N ARG A 441 8.36 13.63 -2.83
CA ARG A 441 7.04 13.65 -2.18
C ARG A 441 6.27 14.93 -2.50
#